data_AF-A0A956TL59-F1
#
_entry.id   AF-A0A956TL59-F1
#
_cell.length_a   1.000
_cell.length_b   1.000
_cell.length_c   1.000
_cell.angle_alpha   90.00
_cell.angle_beta   90.00
_cell.angle_gamma   90.00
#
_symmetry.space_group_name_H-M   'P 1'
#
loop_
_entity.id
_entity.type
_entity.pdbx_description
1 polymer ?
#
loop_
_entity_poly.entity_id
_entity_poly.type
_entity_poly.pdbx_seq_one_letter_code
_entity_poly.pdbx_strand_id
1 'polypeptide(L)'
;MPLPERLQELAESRYSQKEFLKVLFDLALEDQWFDLRHMIQHDMAKAIIADYSYELGKDYLNQDIYLSTWEDVIEIGWEKFCSYTGLSRDKVDTQLLRLREAI
;
A
#
# COMPACT_ATOMS: atom_id res chain seq x y z
N MET A 1 -4.06 7.94 -15.58
CA MET A 1 -5.32 8.63 -15.23
C MET A 1 -5.17 9.04 -13.78
N PRO A 2 -5.53 10.26 -13.35
CA PRO A 2 -5.44 10.61 -11.93
C PRO A 2 -6.27 9.61 -11.11
N LEU A 3 -5.77 9.23 -9.94
CA LEU A 3 -6.48 8.33 -9.02
C LEU A 3 -7.85 8.94 -8.69
N PRO A 4 -8.96 8.19 -8.82
CA PRO A 4 -10.28 8.70 -8.45
C PRO A 4 -10.30 9.17 -7.00
N GLU A 5 -10.87 10.35 -6.74
CA GLU A 5 -10.89 10.99 -5.41
C GLU A 5 -11.44 10.04 -4.34
N ARG A 6 -12.52 9.32 -4.64
CA ARG A 6 -13.11 8.34 -3.71
C ARG A 6 -12.14 7.20 -3.36
N LEU A 7 -11.38 6.71 -4.34
CA LEU A 7 -10.37 5.66 -4.12
C LEU A 7 -9.18 6.20 -3.32
N GLN A 8 -8.78 7.45 -3.57
CA GLN A 8 -7.76 8.13 -2.77
C GLN A 8 -8.19 8.23 -1.29
N GLU A 9 -9.39 8.74 -1.01
CA GLU A 9 -9.92 8.83 0.35
C GLU A 9 -9.95 7.47 1.07
N LEU A 10 -10.39 6.44 0.35
CA LEU A 10 -10.45 5.08 0.89
C LEU A 10 -9.04 4.56 1.21
N ALA A 11 -8.09 4.73 0.29
CA ALA A 11 -6.71 4.34 0.49
C ALA A 11 -6.09 5.08 1.69
N GLU A 12 -6.25 6.40 1.75
CA GLU A 12 -5.74 7.21 2.85
C GLU A 12 -6.34 6.79 4.20
N SER A 13 -7.64 6.51 4.24
CA SER A 13 -8.32 6.04 5.46
C SER A 13 -7.78 4.69 5.92
N ARG A 14 -7.63 3.74 5.00
CA ARG A 14 -7.18 2.36 5.30
C ARG A 14 -5.72 2.30 5.71
N TYR A 15 -4.84 3.00 5.00
CA TYR A 15 -3.42 3.07 5.33
C TYR A 15 -3.11 3.90 6.58
N SER A 16 -4.00 4.80 6.99
CA SER A 16 -3.82 5.59 8.22
C SER A 16 -4.30 4.88 9.49
N GLN A 17 -4.78 3.64 9.39
CA GLN A 17 -5.18 2.84 10.56
C GLN A 17 -3.97 2.61 11.47
N LYS A 18 -4.08 3.02 12.74
CA LYS A 18 -2.95 3.04 13.67
C LYS A 18 -2.42 1.64 13.95
N GLU A 19 -3.30 0.67 14.08
CA GLU A 19 -2.95 -0.72 14.31
C GLU A 19 -2.16 -1.29 13.13
N PHE A 20 -2.60 -1.00 11.90
CA PHE A 20 -1.88 -1.41 10.69
C PHE A 20 -0.50 -0.76 10.61
N LEU A 21 -0.41 0.55 10.80
CA LEU A 21 0.87 1.29 10.80
C LEU A 21 1.83 0.81 11.89
N LYS A 22 1.31 0.46 13.06
CA LYS A 22 2.11 -0.12 14.14
C LYS A 22 2.70 -1.47 13.71
N VAL A 23 1.91 -2.36 13.13
CA VAL A 23 2.40 -3.65 12.62
C VAL A 23 3.50 -3.44 11.57
N LEU A 24 3.29 -2.53 10.61
CA LEU A 24 4.33 -2.21 9.62
C LEU A 24 5.61 -1.67 10.25
N PHE A 25 5.49 -0.84 11.29
CA PHE A 25 6.65 -0.32 11.99
C PHE A 25 7.40 -1.41 12.75
N ASP A 26 6.70 -2.31 13.43
CA ASP A 26 7.30 -3.45 14.13
C ASP A 26 8.06 -4.34 13.12
N LEU A 27 7.48 -4.63 11.95
CA LEU A 27 8.16 -5.36 10.87
C LEU A 27 9.42 -4.65 10.37
N ALA A 28 9.39 -3.32 10.26
CA ALA A 28 10.54 -2.53 9.86
C ALA A 28 11.67 -2.55 10.90
N LEU A 29 11.33 -2.58 12.19
CA LEU A 29 12.30 -2.71 13.28
C LEU A 29 12.95 -4.10 13.31
N GLU A 30 12.20 -5.13 12.92
CA GLU A 30 12.66 -6.51 12.82
C GLU A 30 13.35 -6.84 11.47
N ASP A 31 13.55 -5.83 10.61
CA ASP A 31 14.14 -5.97 9.27
C ASP A 31 13.35 -6.93 8.34
N GLN A 32 12.07 -7.17 8.65
CA GLN A 32 11.15 -8.04 7.88
C GLN A 32 10.55 -7.30 6.67
N TRP A 33 11.42 -6.78 5.80
CA TRP A 33 11.02 -5.95 4.66
C TRP A 33 10.17 -6.68 3.62
N PHE A 34 10.33 -8.00 3.49
CA PHE A 34 9.51 -8.80 2.57
C PHE A 34 8.05 -8.79 3.00
N ASP A 35 7.78 -9.10 4.26
CA ASP A 35 6.42 -9.13 4.82
C ASP A 35 5.81 -7.73 4.85
N LEU A 36 6.59 -6.72 5.22
CA LEU A 36 6.17 -5.32 5.19
C LEU A 36 5.73 -4.91 3.77
N ARG A 37 6.56 -5.20 2.77
CA ARG A 37 6.24 -4.96 1.36
C ARG A 37 4.97 -5.71 0.96
N HIS A 38 4.81 -6.96 1.37
CA HIS A 38 3.64 -7.77 1.04
C HIS A 38 2.35 -7.17 1.61
N MET A 39 2.37 -6.74 2.88
CA MET A 39 1.22 -6.16 3.53
C MET A 39 0.74 -4.86 2.86
N ILE A 40 1.66 -3.99 2.44
CA ILE A 40 1.31 -2.76 1.72
C ILE A 40 0.90 -3.08 0.28
N GLN A 41 1.78 -3.76 -0.48
CA GLN A 41 1.64 -3.88 -1.93
C GLN A 41 0.60 -4.93 -2.38
N HIS A 42 0.33 -5.92 -1.55
CA HIS A 42 -0.56 -7.01 -1.91
C HIS A 42 -1.81 -7.02 -1.04
N ASP A 43 -1.68 -7.16 0.27
CA ASP A 43 -2.86 -7.38 1.12
C ASP A 43 -3.74 -6.13 1.19
N MET A 44 -3.18 -5.00 1.63
CA MET A 44 -3.94 -3.77 1.82
C MET A 44 -4.37 -3.16 0.49
N ALA A 45 -3.46 -3.05 -0.49
CA ALA A 45 -3.79 -2.50 -1.80
C ALA A 45 -4.92 -3.29 -2.50
N LYS A 46 -4.89 -4.62 -2.49
CA LYS A 46 -5.97 -5.44 -3.09
C LYS A 46 -7.28 -5.27 -2.32
N ALA A 47 -7.24 -5.21 -0.99
CA ALA A 47 -8.44 -5.00 -0.18
C ALA A 47 -9.11 -3.65 -0.50
N ILE A 48 -8.32 -2.56 -0.58
CA ILE A 48 -8.81 -1.23 -0.94
C ILE A 48 -9.46 -1.24 -2.34
N ILE A 49 -8.77 -1.81 -3.33
CA ILE A 49 -9.28 -1.85 -4.72
C ILE A 49 -10.52 -2.74 -4.83
N ALA A 50 -10.56 -3.84 -4.07
CA ALA A 50 -11.73 -4.71 -4.02
C ALA A 50 -12.94 -4.01 -3.40
N ASP A 51 -12.75 -3.32 -2.27
CA ASP A 51 -13.78 -2.52 -1.61
C ASP A 51 -14.33 -1.46 -2.58
N TYR A 52 -13.45 -0.73 -3.28
CA TYR A 52 -13.83 0.26 -4.28
C TYR A 52 -14.53 -0.33 -5.51
N SER A 53 -14.06 -1.49 -6.00
CA SER A 53 -14.72 -2.20 -7.11
C SER A 53 -16.16 -2.57 -6.73
N TYR A 54 -16.35 -3.02 -5.49
CA TYR A 54 -17.68 -3.34 -4.95
C TYR A 54 -18.55 -2.10 -4.79
N GLU A 55 -18.01 -0.97 -4.30
CA GLU A 55 -18.72 0.32 -4.21
C GLU A 55 -19.27 0.76 -5.59
N LEU A 56 -18.56 0.45 -6.69
CA LEU A 56 -18.98 0.75 -8.06
C LEU A 56 -19.92 -0.30 -8.68
N GLY A 57 -20.30 -1.33 -7.93
CA GLY A 57 -21.12 -2.45 -8.43
C GLY A 57 -20.40 -3.31 -9.48
N LYS A 58 -19.07 -3.35 -9.46
CA LYS A 58 -18.23 -4.22 -10.29
C LYS A 58 -17.92 -5.53 -9.57
N ASP A 59 -17.40 -6.49 -10.32
CA ASP A 59 -16.87 -7.73 -9.75
C ASP A 59 -15.73 -7.44 -8.75
N TYR A 60 -15.56 -8.34 -7.79
CA TYR A 60 -14.48 -8.27 -6.80
C TYR A 60 -13.13 -8.13 -7.49
N LEU A 61 -12.34 -7.14 -7.05
CA LEU A 61 -11.02 -6.81 -7.60
C LEU A 61 -11.07 -6.70 -9.13
N ASN A 62 -11.92 -5.80 -9.64
CA ASN A 62 -12.10 -5.59 -11.06
C ASN A 62 -10.75 -5.31 -11.73
N GLN A 63 -10.42 -6.05 -12.80
CA GLN A 63 -9.08 -6.02 -13.41
C GLN A 63 -8.74 -4.65 -14.01
N ASP A 64 -9.68 -3.97 -14.64
CA ASP A 64 -9.42 -2.68 -15.26
C ASP A 64 -9.09 -1.63 -14.19
N ILE A 65 -9.86 -1.61 -13.08
CA ILE A 65 -9.60 -0.74 -11.93
C ILE A 65 -8.24 -1.09 -11.33
N TYR A 66 -7.98 -2.38 -11.08
CA TYR A 66 -6.73 -2.84 -10.50
C TYR A 66 -5.52 -2.40 -11.32
N LEU A 67 -5.48 -2.75 -12.61
CA LEU A 67 -4.35 -2.46 -13.48
C LEU A 67 -4.11 -0.95 -13.68
N SER A 68 -5.15 -0.13 -13.58
CA SER A 68 -5.05 1.32 -13.78
C SER A 68 -4.73 2.14 -12.53
N THR A 69 -4.88 1.57 -11.32
CA THR A 69 -4.79 2.34 -10.07
C THR A 69 -3.89 1.74 -9.00
N TRP A 70 -3.44 0.48 -9.15
CA TRP A 70 -2.75 -0.23 -8.07
C TRP A 70 -1.42 0.43 -7.64
N GLU A 71 -0.65 0.99 -8.57
CA GLU A 71 0.61 1.66 -8.25
C GLU A 71 0.37 2.92 -7.39
N ASP A 72 -0.63 3.73 -7.75
CA ASP A 72 -0.99 4.94 -7.01
C ASP A 72 -1.50 4.61 -5.60
N VAL A 73 -2.33 3.55 -5.47
CA VAL A 73 -2.80 3.07 -4.16
C VAL A 73 -1.64 2.59 -3.29
N ILE A 74 -0.64 1.94 -3.88
CA ILE A 74 0.57 1.51 -3.17
C ILE A 74 1.41 2.71 -2.72
N GLU A 75 1.54 3.74 -3.55
CA GLU A 75 2.31 4.93 -3.20
C GLU A 75 1.73 5.61 -1.95
N ILE A 76 0.41 5.75 -1.87
CA ILE A 76 -0.26 6.26 -0.66
C ILE A 76 0.14 5.44 0.57
N GLY A 77 0.20 4.12 0.45
CA GLY A 77 0.63 3.24 1.54
C GLY A 77 2.05 3.54 2.02
N TRP A 78 2.99 3.73 1.09
CA TRP A 78 4.38 4.09 1.42
C TRP A 78 4.49 5.49 2.03
N GLU A 79 3.73 6.46 1.53
CA GLU A 79 3.69 7.81 2.08
C GLU A 79 3.19 7.82 3.52
N LYS A 80 2.08 7.11 3.82
CA LYS A 80 1.54 7.01 5.18
C LYS A 80 2.51 6.27 6.11
N PHE A 81 3.16 5.20 5.63
CA PHE A 81 4.19 4.49 6.38
C PHE A 81 5.40 5.38 6.71
N CYS A 82 5.95 6.10 5.72
CA CYS A 82 7.07 7.02 5.92
C CYS A 82 6.70 8.14 6.88
N SER A 83 5.51 8.73 6.73
CA SER A 83 5.00 9.78 7.61
C SER A 83 4.86 9.31 9.05
N TYR A 84 4.41 8.08 9.27
CA TYR A 84 4.23 7.51 10.61
C TYR A 84 5.56 7.15 11.29
N THR A 85 6.51 6.59 10.53
CA THR A 85 7.78 6.06 11.07
C THR A 85 8.90 7.09 11.09
N GLY A 86 8.79 8.18 10.32
CA GLY A 86 9.87 9.14 10.10
C GLY A 86 10.99 8.60 9.19
N LEU A 87 10.81 7.44 8.56
CA LEU A 87 11.74 6.92 7.56
C LEU A 87 11.65 7.76 6.29
N SER A 88 12.81 8.02 5.66
CA SER A 88 12.83 8.66 4.35
C SER A 88 12.41 7.68 3.25
N ARG A 89 11.78 8.22 2.20
CA ARG A 89 11.40 7.44 1.01
C ARG A 89 12.61 6.74 0.38
N ASP A 90 13.74 7.44 0.26
CA ASP A 90 15.00 6.88 -0.26
C ASP A 90 15.46 5.61 0.49
N LYS A 91 15.29 5.59 1.82
CA LYS A 91 15.67 4.43 2.63
C LYS A 91 14.75 3.25 2.38
N VAL A 92 13.44 3.50 2.27
CA VAL A 92 12.45 2.48 1.93
C VAL A 92 12.75 1.93 0.54
N ASP A 93 12.97 2.79 -0.44
CA ASP A 93 13.24 2.40 -1.84
C ASP A 93 14.51 1.57 -1.96
N THR A 94 15.57 1.94 -1.21
CA THR A 94 16.80 1.15 -1.15
C THR A 94 16.53 -0.27 -0.65
N GLN A 95 15.69 -0.45 0.37
CA GLN A 95 15.37 -1.78 0.91
C GLN A 95 14.49 -2.57 -0.07
N LEU A 96 13.51 -1.92 -0.70
CA LEU A 96 12.67 -2.54 -1.72
C LEU A 96 13.48 -2.98 -2.94
N LEU A 97 14.47 -2.18 -3.36
CA LEU A 97 15.38 -2.53 -4.46
C LEU A 97 16.20 -3.78 -4.12
N ARG A 98 16.78 -3.84 -2.91
CA ARG A 98 17.55 -5.01 -2.44
C ARG A 98 16.72 -6.28 -2.46
N LEU A 99 15.45 -6.22 -2.04
CA LEU A 99 14.53 -7.36 -2.10
C LEU A 99 14.27 -7.83 -3.53
N ARG A 100 14.18 -6.90 -4.49
CA ARG A 100 13.97 -7.22 -5.90
C ARG A 100 15.20 -7.87 -6.53
N GLU A 101 16.40 -7.43 -6.14
CA GLU A 101 17.68 -7.96 -6.65
C GLU A 101 18.08 -9.30 -6.01
N ALA A 102 17.48 -9.66 -4.87
CA ALA A 102 17.72 -10.93 -4.18
C ALA A 102 16.92 -12.13 -4.74
N ILE A 103 16.10 -11.92 -5.78
CA ILE A 103 15.27 -12.92 -6.48
C ILE A 103 15.89 -13.21 -7.84
#